data_AF-A0A7W7G1V9-F1
#
_entry.id   AF-A0A7W7G1V9-F1
#
_cell.length_a   1.000
_cell.length_b   1.000
_cell.length_c   1.000
_cell.angle_alpha   90.00
_cell.angle_beta   90.00
_cell.angle_gamma   90.00
#
_symmetry.space_group_name_H-M   'P 1'
#
loop_
_entity.id
_entity.type
_entity.pdbx_description
1 polymer ?
#
loop_
_entity_poly.entity_id
_entity_poly.type
_entity_poly.pdbx_seq_one_letter_code
_entity_poly.pdbx_strand_id
1 'polypeptide(L)'
;MDSDYKAFINTYGAGMVDDHISVCAPGAAEDWAELIRHNTYAHECVRLDFAGPEGYVGDWQLGDASRWAPGREDVPAWFEPGDDLISWGHTGNGDFLFWHVQPGAAPEVWPVVFKERGPFWERYRTGFCTAMAGLLTGEIQSEYLSDPLGGPHSYNS
;
A
#
# COMPACT_ATOMS: atom_id res chain seq x y z
N MET A 1 7.80 11.37 -5.68
CA MET A 1 7.98 9.93 -5.99
C MET A 1 9.42 9.56 -5.75
N ASP A 2 9.57 8.46 -5.03
CA ASP A 2 10.83 7.84 -4.66
C ASP A 2 11.74 7.53 -5.87
N SER A 3 13.05 7.65 -5.69
CA SER A 3 14.03 7.45 -6.77
C SER A 3 14.22 5.98 -7.12
N ASP A 4 14.09 5.09 -6.14
CA ASP A 4 14.29 3.66 -6.34
C ASP A 4 13.15 3.07 -7.18
N TYR A 5 11.92 3.48 -6.90
CA TYR A 5 10.76 3.14 -7.73
C TYR A 5 10.93 3.56 -9.19
N LYS A 6 11.41 4.78 -9.44
CA LYS A 6 11.66 5.26 -10.82
C LYS A 6 12.72 4.41 -11.52
N ALA A 7 13.79 4.04 -10.82
CA ALA A 7 14.82 3.17 -11.35
C ALA A 7 14.27 1.77 -11.67
N PHE A 8 13.43 1.21 -10.79
CA PHE A 8 12.76 -0.07 -10.99
C PHE A 8 11.86 -0.04 -12.23
N ILE A 9 10.93 0.92 -12.33
CA ILE A 9 10.02 1.05 -13.48
C ILE A 9 10.79 1.27 -14.78
N ASN A 10 11.86 2.05 -14.79
CA ASN A 10 12.68 2.23 -15.98
C ASN A 10 13.42 0.96 -16.42
N THR A 11 13.73 0.06 -15.48
CA THR A 11 14.49 -1.17 -15.74
C THR A 11 13.58 -2.33 -16.11
N TYR A 12 12.47 -2.51 -15.39
CA TYR A 12 11.59 -3.68 -15.47
C TYR A 12 10.19 -3.38 -16.00
N GLY A 13 9.76 -2.12 -15.98
CA GLY A 13 8.40 -1.71 -16.33
C GLY A 13 7.39 -1.93 -15.20
N ALA A 14 6.14 -1.54 -15.45
CA ALA A 14 5.00 -2.01 -14.65
C ALA A 14 4.73 -3.48 -14.93
N GLY A 15 4.27 -4.22 -13.93
CA GLY A 15 3.93 -5.61 -14.09
C GLY A 15 4.02 -6.41 -12.81
N MET A 16 3.89 -7.72 -12.97
CA MET A 16 3.92 -8.67 -11.87
C MET A 16 5.35 -9.11 -11.59
N VAL A 17 5.71 -9.13 -10.32
CA VAL A 17 6.98 -9.61 -9.79
C VAL A 17 6.71 -10.91 -9.05
N ASP A 18 7.43 -11.95 -9.46
CA ASP A 18 7.37 -13.31 -8.89
C ASP A 18 5.95 -13.90 -8.83
N ASP A 19 5.08 -13.55 -9.78
CA ASP A 19 3.66 -13.94 -9.85
C ASP A 19 2.76 -13.53 -8.67
N HIS A 20 3.28 -12.75 -7.71
CA HIS A 20 2.58 -12.42 -6.47
C HIS A 20 2.35 -10.94 -6.23
N ILE A 21 3.24 -10.06 -6.72
CA ILE A 21 3.20 -8.62 -6.47
C ILE A 21 3.06 -7.86 -7.80
N SER A 22 1.97 -7.13 -7.96
CA SER A 22 1.77 -6.21 -9.07
C SER A 22 2.29 -4.82 -8.71
N VAL A 23 3.26 -4.32 -9.48
CA VAL A 23 3.77 -2.95 -9.37
C VAL A 23 3.12 -2.08 -10.45
N CYS A 24 2.41 -1.04 -10.03
CA CYS A 24 1.73 -0.11 -10.92
C CYS A 24 2.71 0.96 -11.41
N ALA A 25 2.49 1.49 -12.62
CA ALA A 25 3.25 2.60 -13.18
C ALA A 25 2.35 3.63 -13.87
N PRO A 26 2.72 4.92 -13.86
CA PRO A 26 1.99 5.93 -14.61
C PRO A 26 1.96 5.59 -16.10
N GLY A 27 0.77 5.56 -16.69
CA GLY A 27 0.59 5.30 -18.12
C GLY A 27 0.81 3.84 -18.55
N ALA A 28 0.77 2.89 -17.61
CA ALA A 28 0.68 1.47 -17.95
C ALA A 28 -0.57 1.21 -18.81
N ALA A 29 -0.46 0.29 -19.78
CA ALA A 29 -1.53 0.03 -20.75
C ALA A 29 -2.75 -0.67 -20.12
N GLU A 30 -2.51 -1.47 -19.08
CA GLU A 30 -3.55 -2.18 -18.36
C GLU A 30 -4.08 -1.33 -17.21
N ASP A 31 -5.40 -1.21 -17.09
CA ASP A 31 -6.05 -0.35 -16.09
C ASP A 31 -5.68 -0.74 -14.64
N TRP A 32 -5.42 -2.02 -14.38
CA TRP A 32 -5.01 -2.52 -13.05
C TRP A 32 -3.53 -2.22 -12.73
N ALA A 33 -2.71 -1.94 -13.74
CA ALA A 33 -1.30 -1.58 -13.58
C ALA A 33 -1.09 -0.05 -13.70
N GLU A 34 -2.11 0.71 -14.08
CA GLU A 34 -2.04 2.17 -14.20
C GLU A 34 -2.10 2.81 -12.81
N LEU A 35 -1.04 3.51 -12.44
CA LEU A 35 -0.84 4.01 -11.07
C LEU A 35 -1.94 4.95 -10.59
N ILE A 36 -2.43 5.86 -11.43
CA ILE A 36 -3.40 6.88 -11.01
C ILE A 36 -4.75 6.21 -10.71
N ARG A 37 -5.24 5.38 -11.64
CA ARG A 37 -6.49 4.61 -11.49
C ARG A 37 -6.41 3.67 -10.29
N HIS A 38 -5.31 2.92 -10.16
CA HIS A 38 -5.09 2.02 -9.04
C HIS A 38 -5.08 2.78 -7.70
N ASN A 39 -4.37 3.91 -7.62
CA ASN A 39 -4.34 4.73 -6.42
C ASN A 39 -5.72 5.27 -6.05
N THR A 40 -6.52 5.73 -7.02
CA THR A 40 -7.90 6.16 -6.77
C THR A 40 -8.74 5.03 -6.19
N TYR A 41 -8.66 3.84 -6.78
CA TYR A 41 -9.40 2.67 -6.29
C TYR A 41 -8.95 2.25 -4.88
N ALA A 42 -7.64 2.22 -4.63
CA ALA A 42 -7.08 1.90 -3.32
C ALA A 42 -7.54 2.91 -2.25
N HIS A 43 -7.60 4.20 -2.59
CA HIS A 43 -8.16 5.24 -1.71
C HIS A 43 -9.64 5.00 -1.41
N GLU A 44 -10.45 4.69 -2.42
CA GLU A 44 -11.87 4.36 -2.22
C GLU A 44 -12.06 3.17 -1.26
N CYS A 45 -11.24 2.13 -1.40
CA CYS A 45 -11.30 0.96 -0.51
C CYS A 45 -10.95 1.29 0.94
N VAL A 46 -9.90 2.09 1.18
CA VAL A 46 -9.43 2.36 2.55
C VAL A 46 -10.14 3.53 3.22
N ARG A 47 -10.88 4.37 2.49
CA ARG A 47 -11.62 5.52 3.06
C ARG A 47 -12.59 5.14 4.18
N LEU A 48 -13.15 3.92 4.13
CA LEU A 48 -14.00 3.39 5.19
C LEU A 48 -13.28 3.34 6.55
N ASP A 49 -11.99 2.98 6.54
CA ASP A 49 -11.18 2.89 7.77
C ASP A 49 -10.90 4.29 8.36
N PHE A 50 -11.00 5.34 7.55
CA PHE A 50 -10.77 6.72 7.98
C PHE A 50 -12.05 7.44 8.40
N ALA A 51 -13.05 7.46 7.52
CA ALA A 51 -14.25 8.27 7.72
C ALA A 51 -15.47 7.45 8.17
N GLY A 52 -15.30 6.13 8.35
CA GLY A 52 -16.38 5.24 8.74
C GLY A 52 -17.46 5.09 7.65
N PRO A 53 -18.55 4.36 7.96
CA PRO A 53 -19.61 4.04 7.01
C PRO A 53 -20.42 5.25 6.52
N GLU A 54 -20.31 6.40 7.19
CA GLU A 54 -21.02 7.63 6.80
C GLU A 54 -20.19 8.55 5.90
N GLY A 55 -18.87 8.36 5.84
CA GLY A 55 -17.95 9.28 5.16
C GLY A 55 -17.11 8.68 4.02
N TYR A 56 -17.34 7.41 3.65
CA TYR A 56 -16.51 6.70 2.66
C TYR A 56 -16.59 7.21 1.22
N VAL A 57 -17.58 8.04 0.88
CA VAL A 57 -17.75 8.64 -0.44
C VAL A 57 -17.23 10.08 -0.45
N GLY A 58 -16.38 10.40 -1.42
CA GLY A 58 -15.93 11.77 -1.67
C GLY A 58 -14.49 11.85 -2.19
N ASP A 59 -14.06 13.07 -2.50
CA ASP A 59 -12.72 13.37 -3.02
C ASP A 59 -11.85 14.12 -1.99
N TRP A 60 -11.98 13.74 -0.72
CA TRP A 60 -11.19 14.30 0.37
C TRP A 60 -9.92 13.49 0.58
N GLN A 61 -8.87 14.16 1.07
CA GLN A 61 -7.56 13.57 1.37
C GLN A 61 -7.65 12.72 2.63
N LEU A 62 -6.99 11.57 2.66
CA LEU A 62 -7.01 10.68 3.83
C LEU A 62 -6.52 11.40 5.11
N GLY A 63 -5.60 12.35 4.99
CA GLY A 63 -5.13 13.21 6.07
C GLY A 63 -6.07 14.33 6.53
N ASP A 64 -7.24 14.52 5.90
CA ASP A 64 -8.23 15.49 6.36
C ASP A 64 -8.91 15.01 7.64
N ALA A 65 -8.30 15.33 8.78
CA ALA A 65 -8.78 14.89 10.09
C ALA A 65 -10.18 15.41 10.45
N SER A 66 -10.72 16.41 9.72
CA SER A 66 -12.11 16.83 9.89
C SER A 66 -13.12 15.80 9.39
N ARG A 67 -12.67 14.82 8.60
CA ARG A 67 -13.47 13.73 8.02
C ARG A 67 -13.35 12.43 8.79
N TRP A 68 -12.42 12.33 9.73
CA TRP A 68 -12.20 11.08 10.45
C TRP A 68 -13.39 10.73 11.32
N ALA A 69 -13.76 9.44 11.34
CA ALA A 69 -14.86 8.95 12.15
C ALA A 69 -14.62 9.28 13.64
N PRO A 70 -15.67 9.60 14.41
CA PRO A 70 -15.56 9.78 15.85
C PRO A 70 -15.10 8.46 16.50
N GLY A 71 -13.87 8.43 17.04
CA GLY A 71 -13.27 7.22 17.61
C GLY A 71 -12.32 6.54 16.63
N ARG A 72 -11.14 7.14 16.42
CA ARG A 72 -9.96 6.77 15.60
C ARG A 72 -9.43 5.33 15.83
N GLU A 73 -10.25 4.34 16.16
CA GLU A 73 -9.84 2.96 16.45
C GLU A 73 -9.36 2.25 15.18
N ASP A 74 -9.96 2.57 14.02
CA ASP A 74 -9.63 1.96 12.73
C ASP A 74 -8.55 2.72 11.94
N VAL A 75 -8.35 4.01 12.24
CA VAL A 75 -7.25 4.80 11.64
C VAL A 75 -5.95 4.42 12.35
N PRO A 76 -4.89 4.07 11.60
CA PRO A 76 -3.63 3.71 12.22
C PRO A 76 -3.07 4.83 13.12
N ALA A 77 -2.65 4.49 14.33
CA ALA A 77 -2.12 5.44 15.30
C ALA A 77 -0.85 6.18 14.82
N TRP A 78 -0.20 5.70 13.77
CA TRP A 78 0.96 6.31 13.15
C TRP A 78 0.65 7.28 12.01
N PHE A 79 -0.61 7.36 11.58
CA PHE A 79 -1.07 8.22 10.47
C PHE A 79 -1.62 9.52 11.03
N GLU A 80 -0.95 10.64 10.77
CA GLU A 80 -1.24 11.94 11.37
C GLU A 80 -2.03 12.86 10.43
N PRO A 81 -2.70 13.91 10.96
CA PRO A 81 -3.38 14.89 10.12
C PRO A 81 -2.44 15.51 9.08
N GLY A 82 -2.90 15.55 7.83
CA GLY A 82 -2.12 16.01 6.68
C GLY A 82 -1.26 14.94 6.02
N ASP A 83 -1.09 13.76 6.63
CA ASP A 83 -0.47 12.63 5.95
C ASP A 83 -1.36 12.14 4.78
N ASP A 84 -0.75 11.43 3.84
CA ASP A 84 -1.47 10.78 2.75
C ASP A 84 -0.89 9.40 2.45
N LEU A 85 -1.60 8.62 1.65
CA LEU A 85 -1.13 7.35 1.12
C LEU A 85 -1.04 7.45 -0.40
N ILE A 86 0.01 6.88 -1.00
CA ILE A 86 0.05 6.70 -2.46
C ILE A 86 0.23 5.22 -2.73
N SER A 87 -0.77 4.59 -3.33
CA SER A 87 -0.69 3.18 -3.71
C SER A 87 0.24 3.02 -4.90
N TRP A 88 1.15 2.07 -4.79
CA TRP A 88 2.13 1.74 -5.82
C TRP A 88 2.02 0.33 -6.34
N GLY A 89 1.17 -0.49 -5.71
CA GLY A 89 0.99 -1.86 -6.10
C GLY A 89 -0.08 -2.56 -5.31
N HIS A 90 -0.26 -3.84 -5.63
CA HIS A 90 -1.14 -4.75 -4.94
C HIS A 90 -0.63 -6.19 -5.04
N THR A 91 -1.18 -7.07 -4.22
CA THR A 91 -0.95 -8.52 -4.32
C THR A 91 -2.08 -9.19 -5.08
N GLY A 92 -1.86 -10.42 -5.56
CA GLY A 92 -2.90 -11.23 -6.21
C GLY A 92 -4.14 -11.51 -5.34
N ASN A 93 -4.05 -11.31 -4.02
CA ASN A 93 -5.12 -11.53 -3.05
C ASN A 93 -5.95 -10.26 -2.75
N GLY A 94 -5.56 -9.13 -3.35
CA GLY A 94 -6.26 -7.85 -3.22
C GLY A 94 -5.74 -6.97 -2.08
N ASP A 95 -4.52 -7.21 -1.60
CA ASP A 95 -3.87 -6.33 -0.63
C ASP A 95 -3.29 -5.12 -1.35
N PHE A 96 -3.30 -3.96 -0.68
CA PHE A 96 -2.75 -2.73 -1.24
C PHE A 96 -1.40 -2.40 -0.63
N LEU A 97 -0.51 -1.92 -1.50
CA LEU A 97 0.83 -1.50 -1.14
C LEU A 97 0.91 0.00 -1.34
N PHE A 98 1.31 0.72 -0.29
CA PHE A 98 1.31 2.18 -0.24
C PHE A 98 2.67 2.74 0.17
N TRP A 99 2.93 3.99 -0.24
CA TRP A 99 3.87 4.87 0.44
C TRP A 99 3.08 5.73 1.44
N HIS A 100 3.62 5.85 2.65
CA HIS A 100 3.15 6.83 3.64
C HIS A 100 3.79 8.18 3.35
N VAL A 101 3.00 9.08 2.80
CA VAL A 101 3.41 10.44 2.46
C VAL A 101 3.23 11.32 3.68
N GLN A 102 4.35 11.84 4.18
CA GLN A 102 4.35 12.79 5.27
C GLN A 102 4.67 14.19 4.72
N PRO A 103 3.89 15.23 5.04
CA PRO A 103 4.16 16.59 4.59
C PRO A 103 5.58 17.04 4.94
N GLY A 104 6.33 17.52 3.95
CA GLY A 104 7.70 17.99 4.12
C GLY A 104 8.77 16.89 4.19
N ALA A 105 8.39 15.61 4.21
CA ALA A 105 9.34 14.51 4.07
C ALA A 105 9.72 14.28 2.61
N ALA A 106 11.01 14.03 2.37
CA ALA A 106 11.50 13.67 1.04
C ALA A 106 10.95 12.30 0.61
N PRO A 107 10.59 12.08 -0.66
CA PRO A 107 10.03 10.81 -1.13
C PRO A 107 10.88 9.57 -0.82
N GLU A 108 12.19 9.74 -0.71
CA GLU A 108 13.16 8.68 -0.45
C GLU A 108 13.10 8.14 0.98
N VAL A 109 12.43 8.85 1.89
CA VAL A 109 12.27 8.42 3.30
C VAL A 109 10.83 8.01 3.62
N TRP A 110 9.94 8.03 2.63
CA TRP A 110 8.54 7.63 2.83
C TRP A 110 8.48 6.15 3.22
N PRO A 111 7.90 5.82 4.40
CA PRO A 111 7.70 4.45 4.80
C PRO A 111 6.82 3.71 3.80
N VAL A 112 7.06 2.42 3.66
CA VAL A 112 6.16 1.51 2.95
C VAL A 112 5.09 1.03 3.91
N VAL A 113 3.84 1.00 3.44
CA VAL A 113 2.68 0.52 4.19
C VAL A 113 2.00 -0.59 3.42
N PHE A 114 1.68 -1.68 4.09
CA PHE A 114 0.85 -2.74 3.56
C PHE A 114 -0.51 -2.70 4.22
N LYS A 115 -1.54 -2.87 3.39
CA LYS A 115 -2.93 -2.87 3.80
C LYS A 115 -3.59 -4.13 3.27
N GLU A 116 -3.92 -5.01 4.19
CA GLU A 116 -4.71 -6.20 3.91
C GLU A 116 -6.21 -5.94 4.10
N ARG A 117 -7.02 -6.87 3.60
CA ARG A 117 -8.44 -6.97 3.93
C ARG A 117 -8.68 -6.98 5.45
N GLY A 118 -9.57 -6.09 5.91
CA GLY A 118 -9.90 -5.95 7.34
C GLY A 118 -9.11 -4.80 7.99
N PRO A 119 -9.01 -4.74 9.33
CA PRO A 119 -8.44 -3.57 10.03
C PRO A 119 -6.90 -3.54 10.06
N PHE A 120 -6.22 -4.43 9.34
CA PHE A 120 -4.78 -4.64 9.48
C PHE A 120 -3.96 -3.68 8.62
N TRP A 121 -3.04 -2.97 9.28
CA TRP A 121 -2.12 -2.03 8.66
C TRP A 121 -0.71 -2.28 9.18
N GLU A 122 0.22 -2.54 8.26
CA GLU A 122 1.63 -2.75 8.61
C GLU A 122 2.48 -1.66 8.00
N ARG A 123 3.32 -1.01 8.81
CA ARG A 123 4.21 0.05 8.34
C ARG A 123 5.66 -0.32 8.55
N TYR A 124 6.41 -0.29 7.46
CA TYR A 124 7.84 -0.56 7.41
C TYR A 124 8.58 0.75 7.11
N ARG A 125 9.46 1.17 8.03
CA ARG A 125 10.31 2.37 7.85
C ARG A 125 11.51 2.08 6.94
N THR A 126 11.22 1.61 5.75
CA THR A 126 12.20 1.24 4.73
C THR A 126 11.76 1.77 3.37
N GLY A 127 12.71 1.90 2.44
CA GLY A 127 12.44 2.34 1.06
C GLY A 127 11.81 1.24 0.21
N PHE A 128 11.33 1.62 -0.98
CA PHE A 128 10.61 0.72 -1.90
C PHE A 128 11.41 -0.54 -2.25
N CYS A 129 12.66 -0.41 -2.70
CA CYS A 129 13.47 -1.56 -3.12
C CYS A 129 13.79 -2.51 -1.96
N THR A 130 14.08 -1.97 -0.78
CA THR A 130 14.35 -2.80 0.41
C THR A 130 13.10 -3.53 0.87
N ALA A 131 11.93 -2.88 0.84
CA ALA A 131 10.67 -3.55 1.12
C ALA A 131 10.38 -4.66 0.09
N MET A 132 10.58 -4.38 -1.19
CA MET A 132 10.36 -5.34 -2.28
C MET A 132 11.29 -6.54 -2.16
N ALA A 133 12.59 -6.29 -1.95
CA ALA A 133 13.56 -7.35 -1.73
C ALA A 133 13.19 -8.19 -0.51
N GLY A 134 12.84 -7.55 0.61
CA GLY A 134 12.45 -8.24 1.84
C GLY A 134 11.20 -9.10 1.66
N LEU A 135 10.21 -8.64 0.88
CA LEU A 135 9.04 -9.45 0.53
C LEU A 135 9.45 -10.68 -0.28
N LEU A 136 10.23 -10.49 -1.35
CA LEU A 136 10.63 -11.57 -2.27
C LEU A 136 11.57 -12.60 -1.60
N THR A 137 12.37 -12.18 -0.62
CA THR A 137 13.25 -13.09 0.13
C THR A 137 12.56 -13.72 1.34
N GLY A 138 11.34 -13.29 1.68
CA GLY A 138 10.65 -13.69 2.90
C GLY A 138 11.28 -13.13 4.18
N GLU A 139 12.14 -12.11 4.09
CA GLU A 139 12.62 -11.36 5.27
C GLU A 139 11.52 -10.48 5.86
N ILE A 140 10.64 -9.96 5.00
CA ILE A 140 9.38 -9.34 5.40
C ILE A 140 8.31 -10.39 5.20
N GLN A 141 8.01 -11.11 6.27
CA GLN A 141 6.80 -11.91 6.37
C GLN A 141 5.78 -11.04 7.07
N SER A 142 4.85 -10.46 6.31
CA SER A 142 3.65 -9.88 6.93
C SER A 142 2.93 -11.02 7.65
N GLU A 143 2.43 -10.75 8.85
CA GLU A 143 1.68 -11.74 9.65
C GLU A 143 0.38 -12.18 8.96
N TYR A 144 -0.04 -11.43 7.94
CA TYR A 144 -1.35 -11.55 7.31
C TYR A 144 -1.28 -11.73 5.78
N LEU A 145 -0.24 -11.22 5.08
CA LEU A 145 -0.02 -11.54 3.65
C LEU A 145 0.08 -13.06 3.50
N SER A 146 -0.96 -13.65 2.90
CA SER A 146 -1.22 -15.08 3.04
C SER A 146 -0.30 -15.92 2.15
N ASP A 147 0.86 -16.29 2.71
CA ASP A 147 1.63 -17.52 2.48
C ASP A 147 1.92 -17.99 1.03
N PRO A 148 2.40 -17.15 0.08
CA PRO A 148 3.13 -17.71 -1.07
C PRO A 148 4.63 -17.42 -0.97
N LEU A 149 5.05 -16.58 -0.03
CA LEU A 149 6.43 -16.12 0.14
C LEU A 149 7.17 -16.97 1.20
N GLY A 150 7.05 -18.31 1.10
CA GLY A 150 8.12 -19.21 1.55
C GLY A 150 7.90 -20.15 2.75
N GLY A 151 6.68 -20.57 3.10
CA GLY A 151 6.46 -21.64 4.09
C GLY A 151 6.10 -23.01 3.47
N PRO A 152 6.66 -24.16 3.91
CA PRO A 152 6.12 -25.46 3.53
C PRO A 152 4.73 -25.64 4.13
N HIS A 153 3.70 -25.64 3.28
CA HIS A 153 2.33 -25.93 3.68
C HIS A 153 2.22 -27.33 4.32
N SER A 154 1.75 -27.38 5.56
CA SER A 154 1.10 -28.57 6.10
C SER A 154 -0.26 -28.17 6.65
N TYR A 155 -1.31 -28.33 5.84
CA TYR A 155 -2.66 -28.51 6.36
C TYR A 155 -2.70 -29.88 7.03
N ASN A 156 -2.58 -29.90 8.36
CA ASN A 156 -2.99 -31.10 9.09
C ASN A 156 -4.49 -30.99 9.33
N SER A 157 -5.19 -31.93 8.71
CA SER A 157 -6.61 -32.27 8.76
C SER A 157 -7.19 -32.36 10.17
#